data_AF-A0A9E4YJW9-F1
#
_entry.id   AF-A0A9E4YJW9-F1
#
_cell.length_a   1.000
_cell.length_b   1.000
_cell.length_c   1.000
_cell.angle_alpha   90.00
_cell.angle_beta   90.00
_cell.angle_gamma   90.00
#
_symmetry.space_group_name_H-M   'P 1'
#
loop_
_entity.id
_entity.type
_entity.pdbx_description
1 polymer ?
#
loop_
_entity_poly.entity_id
_entity_poly.type
_entity_poly.pdbx_seq_one_letter_code
_entity_poly.pdbx_strand_id
1 'polypeptide(L)'
;GTYGALFIEIATFNQFVPSVTGIQVNCAEKPTKQPEPGDTDGDGCSDQRENGPDETLGGQRDWQNPHDFYDVAGSPGPPQNGAPDGIIDLPNDILGVIKHHPAGDLGYDAQFDRGPWTGPNSWNDTQGPDGVIDLPNDILGVLLQFNHNCQ
;
A
#
# COMPACT_ATOMS: atom_id res chain seq x y z
N GLY A 1 4.75 -15.60 35.16
CA GLY A 1 5.70 -15.00 34.20
C GLY A 1 5.80 -13.53 34.51
N THR A 2 7.01 -13.01 34.61
CA THR A 2 7.34 -11.61 34.91
C THR A 2 6.88 -10.70 33.77
N TYR A 3 6.06 -9.68 34.05
CA TYR A 3 5.76 -8.62 33.08
C TYR A 3 6.80 -7.51 33.23
N GLY A 4 7.53 -7.23 32.16
CA GLY A 4 8.51 -6.16 32.09
C GLY A 4 7.84 -4.79 32.11
N ALA A 5 8.45 -3.84 32.82
CA ALA A 5 8.03 -2.45 32.82
C ALA A 5 8.50 -1.77 31.53
N LEU A 6 7.59 -1.10 30.82
CA LEU A 6 7.95 -0.13 29.78
C LEU A 6 7.87 1.27 30.39
N PHE A 7 8.99 1.97 30.44
CA PHE A 7 9.06 3.36 30.88
C PHE A 7 8.68 4.28 29.72
N ILE A 8 7.62 5.08 29.89
CA ILE A 8 7.31 6.20 28.99
C ILE A 8 7.83 7.47 29.67
N GLU A 9 8.88 8.09 29.11
CA GLU A 9 9.27 9.46 29.46
C GLU A 9 8.23 10.42 28.90
N ILE A 10 7.36 10.94 29.77
CA ILE A 10 6.43 12.00 29.40
C ILE A 10 7.12 13.33 29.69
N ALA A 11 7.53 14.01 28.62
CA ALA A 11 7.94 15.41 28.70
C ALA A 11 6.81 16.23 29.34
N THR A 12 7.18 16.93 30.40
CA THR A 12 6.39 17.84 31.24
C THR A 12 5.18 18.48 30.54
N PHE A 13 3.97 18.11 30.97
CA PHE A 13 2.83 19.00 30.98
C PHE A 13 2.05 18.84 32.29
N ASN A 14 1.99 19.94 33.03
CA ASN A 14 1.53 20.00 34.40
C ASN A 14 -0.01 20.05 34.42
N GLN A 15 -0.67 18.89 34.31
CA GLN A 15 -2.11 18.77 34.47
C GLN A 15 -2.46 17.56 35.34
N PHE A 16 -3.04 17.84 36.50
CA PHE A 16 -3.51 16.86 37.46
C PHE A 16 -4.80 16.23 36.91
N VAL A 17 -4.70 15.08 36.23
CA VAL A 17 -5.87 14.29 35.82
C VAL A 17 -6.23 13.30 36.93
N PRO A 18 -7.45 13.36 37.51
CA PRO A 18 -7.86 12.40 38.51
C PRO A 18 -8.07 11.03 37.85
N SER A 19 -7.33 10.02 38.33
CA SER A 19 -7.59 8.58 38.15
C SER A 19 -8.03 8.15 36.74
N VAL A 20 -7.05 7.88 35.85
CA VAL A 20 -7.32 7.18 34.59
C VAL A 20 -7.63 5.71 34.93
N THR A 21 -8.91 5.34 35.01
CA THR A 21 -9.36 3.95 35.24
C THR A 21 -9.31 3.07 33.99
N GLY A 22 -8.78 3.58 32.89
CA GLY A 22 -8.54 2.81 31.68
C GLY A 22 -7.91 3.68 30.61
N ILE A 23 -6.72 3.30 30.15
CA ILE A 23 -6.20 3.78 28.87
C ILE A 23 -6.92 2.95 27.81
N GLN A 24 -7.82 3.57 27.05
CA GLN A 24 -8.32 2.96 25.82
C GLN A 24 -7.20 3.08 24.78
N VAL A 25 -6.48 1.99 24.59
CA VAL A 25 -5.60 1.84 23.43
C VAL A 25 -6.54 1.55 22.27
N ASN A 26 -6.88 2.58 21.50
CA ASN A 26 -7.53 2.39 20.21
C ASN A 26 -6.49 1.77 19.27
N CYS A 27 -6.34 0.45 19.32
CA CYS A 27 -5.77 -0.27 18.18
C CYS A 27 -6.70 0.04 17.01
N ALA A 28 -6.21 0.64 15.93
CA ALA A 28 -6.99 0.84 14.72
C ALA A 28 -7.62 -0.51 14.34
N GLU A 29 -8.95 -0.62 14.41
CA GLU A 29 -9.64 -1.83 14.02
C GLU A 29 -9.44 -2.00 12.52
N LYS A 30 -8.90 -3.14 12.09
CA LYS A 30 -8.83 -3.49 10.66
C LYS A 30 -10.24 -3.35 10.09
N PRO A 31 -10.44 -2.61 8.98
CA PRO A 31 -11.78 -2.39 8.44
C PRO A 31 -12.50 -3.71 8.22
N THR A 32 -13.76 -3.78 8.68
CA THR A 32 -14.54 -5.02 8.68
C THR A 32 -14.87 -5.43 7.26
N LYS A 33 -14.48 -6.65 6.89
CA LYS A 33 -14.78 -7.37 5.63
C LYS A 33 -16.09 -6.92 4.96
N GLN A 34 -16.00 -6.29 3.79
CA GLN A 34 -17.18 -6.04 2.96
C GLN A 34 -17.52 -7.26 2.09
N PRO A 35 -18.81 -7.63 1.98
CA PRO A 35 -19.27 -8.76 1.17
C PRO A 35 -19.64 -8.39 -0.28
N GLU A 36 -19.50 -7.13 -0.70
CA GLU A 36 -19.90 -6.71 -2.04
C GLU A 36 -18.74 -6.81 -3.04
N PRO A 37 -19.01 -7.11 -4.32
CA PRO A 37 -18.01 -7.19 -5.39
C PRO A 37 -17.52 -5.80 -5.88
N GLY A 38 -17.61 -4.77 -5.03
CA GLY A 38 -17.14 -3.43 -5.34
C GLY A 38 -15.62 -3.34 -5.32
N ASP A 39 -15.11 -2.20 -5.75
CA ASP A 39 -13.72 -1.75 -5.64
C ASP A 39 -13.83 -0.33 -5.06
N THR A 40 -13.72 -0.24 -3.73
CA THR A 40 -14.08 0.97 -2.98
C THR A 40 -13.10 2.11 -3.22
N ASP A 41 -11.83 1.80 -3.38
CA ASP A 41 -10.77 2.78 -3.58
C ASP A 41 -10.37 2.96 -5.05
N GLY A 42 -10.80 2.05 -5.93
CA GLY A 42 -10.65 2.14 -7.37
C GLY A 42 -9.26 1.74 -7.86
N ASP A 43 -8.53 0.91 -7.10
CA ASP A 43 -7.18 0.47 -7.46
C ASP A 43 -7.15 -0.71 -8.44
N GLY A 44 -8.32 -1.25 -8.81
CA GLY A 44 -8.47 -2.36 -9.72
C GLY A 44 -8.62 -3.72 -9.04
N CYS A 45 -8.54 -3.78 -7.70
CA CYS A 45 -8.84 -4.95 -6.90
C CYS A 45 -10.22 -4.85 -6.23
N SER A 46 -11.03 -5.89 -6.32
CA SER A 46 -12.32 -5.86 -5.63
C SER A 46 -12.15 -6.00 -4.11
N ASP A 47 -12.97 -5.29 -3.31
CA ASP A 47 -12.98 -5.35 -1.84
C ASP A 47 -12.99 -6.80 -1.31
N GLN A 48 -13.75 -7.67 -1.97
CA GLN A 48 -13.87 -9.08 -1.58
C GLN A 48 -12.55 -9.84 -1.73
N ARG A 49 -11.81 -9.54 -2.80
CA ARG A 49 -10.55 -10.19 -3.13
C ARG A 49 -9.44 -9.73 -2.20
N GLU A 50 -9.37 -8.45 -1.91
CA GLU A 50 -8.46 -7.83 -0.95
C GLU A 50 -8.58 -8.37 0.47
N ASN A 51 -9.81 -8.74 0.83
CA ASN A 51 -10.10 -9.43 2.08
C ASN A 51 -9.74 -10.93 2.07
N GLY A 52 -9.22 -11.44 0.95
CA GLY A 52 -8.75 -12.81 0.78
C GLY A 52 -7.53 -13.13 1.64
N PRO A 53 -7.26 -14.42 1.92
CA PRO A 53 -6.11 -14.84 2.71
C PRO A 53 -4.80 -14.92 1.91
N ASP A 54 -4.85 -14.85 0.58
CA ASP A 54 -3.70 -15.09 -0.30
C ASP A 54 -3.28 -13.79 -0.99
N GLU A 55 -2.11 -13.27 -0.64
CA GLU A 55 -1.57 -12.03 -1.19
C GLU A 55 -1.35 -12.07 -2.70
N THR A 56 -0.99 -13.25 -3.23
CA THR A 56 -0.72 -13.42 -4.67
C THR A 56 -2.00 -13.39 -5.51
N LEU A 57 -3.14 -13.62 -4.88
CA LEU A 57 -4.46 -13.52 -5.48
C LEU A 57 -5.18 -12.23 -5.07
N GLY A 58 -4.40 -11.19 -4.72
CA GLY A 58 -4.92 -9.88 -4.37
C GLY A 58 -5.40 -9.75 -2.92
N GLY A 59 -5.23 -10.77 -2.08
CA GLY A 59 -5.66 -10.74 -0.67
C GLY A 59 -4.69 -10.05 0.29
N GLN A 60 -5.09 -9.99 1.55
CA GLN A 60 -4.37 -9.32 2.63
C GLN A 60 -4.08 -7.83 2.35
N ARG A 61 -4.96 -7.16 1.60
CA ARG A 61 -4.90 -5.73 1.25
C ARG A 61 -5.89 -4.91 2.09
N ASP A 62 -5.77 -3.60 2.03
CA ASP A 62 -6.68 -2.61 2.59
C ASP A 62 -7.51 -1.99 1.46
N TRP A 63 -8.74 -2.47 1.31
CA TRP A 63 -9.76 -2.06 0.34
C TRP A 63 -10.18 -0.59 0.38
N GLN A 64 -9.56 0.22 1.23
CA GLN A 64 -9.76 1.66 1.33
C GLN A 64 -8.52 2.45 0.89
N ASN A 65 -7.43 1.77 0.54
CA ASN A 65 -6.16 2.36 0.17
C ASN A 65 -5.89 2.21 -1.34
N PRO A 66 -6.11 3.28 -2.13
CA PRO A 66 -6.01 3.24 -3.60
C PRO A 66 -4.58 3.08 -4.14
N HIS A 67 -3.61 2.83 -3.27
CA HIS A 67 -2.19 2.75 -3.58
C HIS A 67 -1.58 1.41 -3.19
N ASP A 68 -2.35 0.52 -2.58
CA ASP A 68 -1.80 -0.69 -2.03
C ASP A 68 -1.56 -1.76 -3.12
N PHE A 69 -2.38 -1.78 -4.17
CA PHE A 69 -2.13 -2.53 -5.40
C PHE A 69 -1.36 -1.65 -6.40
N TYR A 70 -0.10 -2.01 -6.67
CA TYR A 70 0.79 -1.21 -7.52
C TYR A 70 0.57 -1.49 -9.02
N ASP A 71 -0.68 -1.70 -9.44
CA ASP A 71 -1.08 -1.95 -10.82
C ASP A 71 -1.20 -0.61 -11.55
N VAL A 72 -0.19 -0.29 -12.34
CA VAL A 72 -0.05 1.00 -12.99
C VAL A 72 -0.18 0.83 -14.48
N ALA A 73 -0.62 1.91 -15.13
CA ALA A 73 -0.68 1.92 -16.56
C ALA A 73 0.74 1.83 -17.14
N GLY A 74 1.08 0.66 -17.69
CA GLY A 74 2.36 0.47 -18.37
C GLY A 74 2.57 1.40 -19.57
N SER A 75 3.75 1.34 -20.18
CA SER A 75 4.01 2.11 -21.40
C SER A 75 2.93 1.87 -22.46
N PRO A 76 2.44 2.91 -23.17
CA PRO A 76 1.37 2.76 -24.15
C PRO A 76 1.73 1.72 -25.21
N GLY A 77 1.00 0.61 -25.20
CA GLY A 77 1.17 -0.52 -26.10
C GLY A 77 -0.04 -1.46 -26.03
N PRO A 78 -0.40 -2.16 -27.11
CA PRO A 78 -1.50 -3.13 -27.07
C PRO A 78 -1.15 -4.33 -26.17
N PRO A 79 -2.14 -4.94 -25.49
CA PRO A 79 -3.58 -4.62 -25.54
C PRO A 79 -4.04 -3.53 -24.55
N GLN A 80 -3.27 -3.22 -23.50
CA GLN A 80 -3.76 -2.39 -22.39
C GLN A 80 -3.65 -0.87 -22.63
N ASN A 81 -2.93 -0.41 -23.66
CA ASN A 81 -2.78 1.01 -24.03
C ASN A 81 -2.40 1.94 -22.86
N GLY A 82 -1.65 1.43 -21.87
CA GLY A 82 -1.38 2.16 -20.63
C GLY A 82 -2.63 2.32 -19.78
N ALA A 83 -3.28 1.19 -19.45
CA ALA A 83 -4.27 1.07 -18.40
C ALA A 83 -3.80 -0.04 -17.44
N PRO A 84 -4.11 0.07 -16.13
CA PRO A 84 -3.96 -1.03 -15.18
C PRO A 84 -4.69 -2.29 -15.69
N ASP A 85 -4.11 -3.47 -15.44
CA ASP A 85 -4.56 -4.71 -16.04
C ASP A 85 -4.96 -5.82 -15.06
N GLY A 86 -4.89 -5.54 -13.76
CA GLY A 86 -5.21 -6.44 -12.68
C GLY A 86 -4.09 -7.42 -12.34
N ILE A 87 -2.90 -7.31 -12.96
CA ILE A 87 -1.78 -8.22 -12.76
C ILE A 87 -0.49 -7.41 -12.65
N ILE A 88 0.22 -7.57 -11.53
CA ILE A 88 1.55 -6.95 -11.40
C ILE A 88 2.57 -7.74 -12.20
N ASP A 89 3.10 -7.15 -13.26
CA ASP A 89 4.05 -7.79 -14.15
C ASP A 89 5.28 -6.93 -14.49
N LEU A 90 6.21 -7.55 -15.22
CA LEU A 90 7.44 -6.88 -15.63
C LEU A 90 7.21 -5.88 -16.77
N PRO A 91 6.51 -6.24 -17.87
CA PRO A 91 6.34 -5.34 -19.01
C PRO A 91 5.58 -4.04 -18.70
N ASN A 92 4.55 -4.08 -17.86
CA ASN A 92 3.65 -2.98 -17.61
C ASN A 92 4.06 -2.19 -16.36
N ASP A 93 4.11 -2.84 -15.20
CA ASP A 93 4.27 -2.14 -13.92
C ASP A 93 5.72 -1.85 -13.61
N ILE A 94 6.54 -2.90 -13.49
CA ILE A 94 7.94 -2.76 -13.06
C ILE A 94 8.74 -1.94 -14.08
N LEU A 95 8.59 -2.24 -15.37
CA LEU A 95 9.27 -1.48 -16.41
C LEU A 95 8.73 -0.05 -16.52
N GLY A 96 7.44 0.18 -16.25
CA GLY A 96 6.85 1.51 -16.16
C GLY A 96 7.56 2.35 -15.10
N VAL A 97 7.63 1.85 -13.87
CA VAL A 97 8.33 2.52 -12.76
C VAL A 97 9.80 2.79 -13.10
N ILE A 98 10.52 1.80 -13.65
CA ILE A 98 11.94 1.96 -14.03
C ILE A 98 12.14 3.06 -15.09
N LYS A 99 11.21 3.20 -16.04
CA LYS A 99 11.32 4.23 -17.08
C LYS A 99 11.06 5.64 -16.56
N HIS A 100 10.19 5.79 -15.56
CA HIS A 100 9.85 7.07 -14.94
C HIS A 100 10.80 7.47 -13.79
N HIS A 101 11.59 6.53 -13.26
CA HIS A 101 12.68 6.81 -12.33
C HIS A 101 13.67 7.83 -12.93
N PRO A 102 14.34 8.71 -12.15
CA PRO A 102 15.26 9.74 -12.67
C PRO A 102 16.44 9.23 -13.52
N ALA A 103 16.76 7.94 -13.44
CA ALA A 103 17.75 7.29 -14.30
C ALA A 103 17.18 6.72 -15.62
N GLY A 104 15.85 6.72 -15.77
CA GLY A 104 15.11 6.36 -16.98
C GLY A 104 14.99 7.54 -17.95
N ASP A 105 14.16 7.34 -18.98
CA ASP A 105 13.97 8.27 -20.09
C ASP A 105 12.60 8.95 -20.12
N LEU A 106 11.67 8.52 -19.28
CA LEU A 106 10.37 9.14 -19.10
C LEU A 106 10.44 10.06 -17.87
N GLY A 107 9.97 11.30 -18.00
CA GLY A 107 9.94 12.24 -16.88
C GLY A 107 9.01 11.78 -15.76
N TYR A 108 9.02 12.47 -14.63
CA TYR A 108 8.15 12.14 -13.49
C TYR A 108 6.66 12.00 -13.88
N ASP A 109 6.02 10.96 -13.35
CA ASP A 109 4.58 10.77 -13.39
C ASP A 109 4.12 10.11 -12.09
N ALA A 110 3.16 10.74 -11.41
CA ALA A 110 2.70 10.37 -10.08
C ALA A 110 2.08 8.96 -10.02
N GLN A 111 1.65 8.39 -11.16
CA GLN A 111 1.14 7.02 -11.15
C GLN A 111 2.22 5.98 -10.79
N PHE A 112 3.49 6.26 -11.09
CA PHE A 112 4.64 5.38 -10.82
C PHE A 112 5.41 5.78 -9.55
N ASP A 113 4.79 6.62 -8.72
CA ASP A 113 5.34 7.15 -7.48
C ASP A 113 4.49 6.63 -6.32
N ARG A 114 5.17 6.11 -5.29
CA ARG A 114 4.65 5.65 -4.03
C ARG A 114 5.58 6.15 -2.93
N GLY A 115 4.96 6.66 -1.88
CA GLY A 115 5.69 7.06 -0.71
C GLY A 115 6.17 5.89 0.14
N PRO A 116 6.83 6.21 1.27
CA PRO A 116 7.37 5.21 2.19
C PRO A 116 6.31 4.22 2.67
N TRP A 117 6.69 2.94 2.79
CA TRP A 117 5.83 1.91 3.36
C TRP A 117 5.35 2.24 4.77
N THR A 118 4.06 2.04 5.01
CA THR A 118 3.44 2.25 6.32
C THR A 118 2.76 1.04 6.93
N GLY A 119 2.60 -0.04 6.18
CA GLY A 119 1.76 -1.13 6.63
C GLY A 119 2.42 -2.35 7.22
N PRO A 120 1.59 -3.37 7.48
CA PRO A 120 1.99 -4.55 8.24
C PRO A 120 2.92 -5.48 7.43
N ASN A 121 2.93 -5.38 6.11
CA ASN A 121 3.79 -6.18 5.26
C ASN A 121 4.37 -5.35 4.09
N SER A 122 5.34 -5.92 3.40
CA SER A 122 6.14 -5.20 2.40
C SER A 122 5.47 -5.07 1.03
N TRP A 123 4.23 -5.56 0.86
CA TRP A 123 3.54 -5.62 -0.43
C TRP A 123 2.15 -4.96 -0.42
N ASN A 124 1.62 -4.53 0.73
CA ASN A 124 0.20 -4.18 0.88
C ASN A 124 -0.10 -2.79 1.47
N ASP A 125 0.85 -1.86 1.51
CA ASP A 125 0.60 -0.55 2.13
C ASP A 125 1.71 0.44 1.79
N THR A 126 1.63 0.92 0.55
CA THR A 126 2.44 2.06 0.15
C THR A 126 1.63 3.33 0.36
N GLN A 127 2.32 4.41 0.76
CA GLN A 127 1.70 5.73 0.75
C GLN A 127 1.48 6.17 -0.70
N GLY A 128 0.55 7.10 -0.87
CA GLY A 128 0.43 7.83 -2.14
C GLY A 128 1.74 8.54 -2.53
N PRO A 129 1.79 9.11 -3.74
CA PRO A 129 3.00 9.71 -4.32
C PRO A 129 3.71 10.69 -3.36
N ASP A 130 5.03 10.55 -3.20
CA ASP A 130 5.84 11.43 -2.35
C ASP A 130 6.62 12.52 -3.12
N GLY A 131 6.51 12.49 -4.45
CA GLY A 131 7.14 13.42 -5.37
C GLY A 131 8.48 12.95 -5.92
N VAL A 132 8.96 11.76 -5.54
CA VAL A 132 10.22 11.19 -5.99
C VAL A 132 10.03 9.72 -6.35
N ILE A 133 10.31 9.37 -7.61
CA ILE A 133 10.41 7.96 -8.01
C ILE A 133 11.82 7.46 -7.67
N ASP A 134 11.95 6.55 -6.72
CA ASP A 134 13.20 6.02 -6.22
C ASP A 134 13.25 4.48 -6.17
N LEU A 135 14.42 3.97 -5.79
CA LEU A 135 14.63 2.53 -5.68
C LEU A 135 13.94 1.94 -4.43
N PRO A 136 14.08 2.53 -3.22
CA PRO A 136 13.45 2.01 -2.02
C PRO A 136 11.94 1.85 -2.12
N ASN A 137 11.19 2.87 -2.52
CA ASN A 137 9.72 2.87 -2.40
C ASN A 137 9.05 2.37 -3.67
N ASP A 138 9.51 2.80 -4.84
CA ASP A 138 8.80 2.53 -6.09
C ASP A 138 9.20 1.23 -6.73
N ILE A 139 10.48 1.10 -7.07
CA ILE A 139 10.97 -0.06 -7.81
C ILE A 139 10.88 -1.31 -6.95
N LEU A 140 11.34 -1.25 -5.69
CA LEU A 140 11.16 -2.37 -4.77
C LEU A 140 9.68 -2.55 -4.39
N GLY A 141 8.91 -1.46 -4.29
CA GLY A 141 7.46 -1.45 -4.11
C GLY A 141 6.74 -2.41 -5.04
N VAL A 142 6.88 -2.14 -6.33
CA VAL A 142 6.24 -2.92 -7.39
C VAL A 142 6.85 -4.33 -7.52
N LEU A 143 8.17 -4.48 -7.33
CA LEU A 143 8.84 -5.78 -7.39
C LEU A 143 8.34 -6.77 -6.34
N LEU A 144 8.03 -6.28 -5.15
CA LEU A 144 7.53 -7.12 -4.05
C LEU A 144 6.09 -7.61 -4.27
N GLN A 145 5.39 -7.05 -5.27
CA GLN A 145 4.06 -7.48 -5.69
C GLN A 145 4.09 -8.30 -6.98
N PHE A 146 5.28 -8.60 -7.54
CA PHE A 146 5.40 -9.30 -8.81
C PHE A 146 4.56 -10.58 -8.83
N ASN A 147 3.72 -10.71 -9.87
CA ASN A 147 2.79 -11.81 -10.09
C ASN A 147 1.60 -11.86 -9.10
N HIS A 148 1.30 -10.77 -8.40
CA HIS A 148 0.03 -10.60 -7.69
C HIS A 148 -1.11 -10.34 -8.70
N ASN A 149 -2.28 -10.91 -8.47
CA ASN A 149 -3.38 -10.91 -9.42
C ASN A 149 -4.74 -10.61 -8.76
N CYS A 150 -5.39 -9.55 -9.24
CA CYS A 150 -6.70 -9.09 -8.79
C CYS A 150 -7.89 -9.45 -9.70
N GLN A 151 -7.66 -10.19 -10.79
CA GLN A 151 -8.69 -10.73 -11.70
C GLN A 151 -9.37 -12.01 -11.17
#